data_AF-A0A0P7MAB7-F1
#
_entry.id   AF-A0A0P7MAB7-F1
#
_cell.length_a   1.000
_cell.length_b   1.000
_cell.length_c   1.000
_cell.angle_alpha   90.00
_cell.angle_beta   90.00
_cell.angle_gamma   90.00
#
_symmetry.space_group_name_H-M   'P 1'
#
loop_
_entity.id
_entity.type
_entity.pdbx_description
1 polymer ?
#
loop_
_entity_poly.entity_id
_entity_poly.type
_entity_poly.pdbx_seq_one_letter_code
_entity_poly.pdbx_strand_id
1 'polypeptide(L)'
;MRITKGLTIGIIFGVCLSFSISFIFMLVAQRLAGGIPSLFGESWLYYSTIVPFILAFAILGCYFTKKENVSNKKLWLISLLTALFITLYSGTFGAVTGEYIVRVLIRGGEYHWQMLIGDIFFWGSIYAFILLPLTTPLARLIIHVYIELLKKYKIAS
;
A
#
# COMPACT_ATOMS: atom_id res chain seq x y z
N MET A 1 -20.71 -15.10 8.31
CA MET A 1 -20.32 -15.33 6.89
C MET A 1 -20.03 -14.05 6.10
N ARG A 2 -20.77 -12.94 6.24
CA ARG A 2 -20.47 -11.71 5.47
C ARG A 2 -19.11 -11.08 5.81
N ILE A 3 -18.76 -11.03 7.10
CA ILE A 3 -17.46 -10.49 7.57
C ILE A 3 -16.28 -11.30 7.01
N THR A 4 -16.34 -12.64 7.08
CA THR A 4 -15.29 -13.49 6.53
C THR A 4 -15.14 -13.31 5.02
N LYS A 5 -16.23 -13.17 4.27
CA LYS A 5 -16.17 -12.85 2.84
C LYS A 5 -15.55 -11.48 2.56
N GLY A 6 -15.91 -10.45 3.32
CA GLY A 6 -15.33 -9.12 3.20
C GLY A 6 -13.83 -9.10 3.53
N LEU A 7 -13.41 -9.83 4.56
CA LEU A 7 -12.00 -10.03 4.90
C LEU A 7 -11.25 -10.69 3.74
N THR A 8 -11.76 -11.81 3.20
CA THR A 8 -11.12 -12.53 2.10
C THR A 8 -10.98 -11.65 0.85
N ILE A 9 -12.04 -10.93 0.44
CA ILE A 9 -11.96 -10.02 -0.71
C ILE A 9 -11.05 -8.83 -0.43
N GLY A 10 -11.03 -8.32 0.80
CA GLY A 10 -10.06 -7.30 1.22
C GLY A 10 -8.61 -7.76 1.06
N ILE A 11 -8.29 -8.97 1.50
CA ILE A 11 -6.95 -9.55 1.35
C ILE A 11 -6.59 -9.70 -0.13
N ILE A 12 -7.46 -10.31 -0.94
CA ILE A 12 -7.22 -10.52 -2.38
C ILE A 12 -7.03 -9.16 -3.09
N PHE A 13 -7.91 -8.20 -2.82
CA PHE A 13 -7.82 -6.86 -3.39
C PHE A 13 -6.53 -6.15 -2.97
N GLY A 14 -6.16 -6.24 -1.69
CA GLY A 14 -4.91 -5.68 -1.17
C GLY A 14 -3.67 -6.28 -1.84
N VAL A 15 -3.62 -7.60 -2.05
CA VAL A 15 -2.53 -8.27 -2.78
C VAL A 15 -2.44 -7.77 -4.22
N CYS A 16 -3.55 -7.81 -4.96
CA CYS A 16 -3.57 -7.38 -6.37
C CYS A 16 -3.18 -5.91 -6.51
N LEU A 17 -3.69 -5.05 -5.62
CA LEU A 17 -3.42 -3.63 -5.67
C LEU A 17 -1.98 -3.32 -5.27
N SER A 18 -1.44 -3.97 -4.24
CA SER A 18 -0.02 -3.83 -3.87
C SER A 18 0.88 -4.14 -5.06
N PHE A 19 0.65 -5.27 -5.74
CA PHE A 19 1.44 -5.63 -6.91
C PHE A 19 1.32 -4.60 -8.03
N SER A 20 0.09 -4.14 -8.32
CA SER A 20 -0.19 -3.16 -9.38
C SER A 20 0.46 -1.81 -9.10
N ILE A 21 0.31 -1.28 -7.88
CA ILE A 21 0.88 0.01 -7.48
C ILE A 21 2.39 -0.05 -7.45
N SER A 22 3.00 -1.10 -6.89
CA SER A 22 4.45 -1.23 -6.85
C SER A 22 5.04 -1.37 -8.24
N PHE A 23 4.38 -2.09 -9.15
CA PHE A 23 4.79 -2.17 -10.55
C PHE A 23 4.73 -0.80 -11.25
N ILE A 24 3.62 -0.07 -11.11
CA ILE A 24 3.46 1.27 -11.69
C ILE A 24 4.50 2.23 -11.12
N PHE A 25 4.67 2.24 -9.79
CA PHE A 25 5.62 3.13 -9.12
C PHE A 25 7.05 2.86 -9.58
N MET A 26 7.45 1.58 -9.65
CA MET A 26 8.75 1.18 -10.17
C MET A 26 8.97 1.66 -11.61
N LEU A 27 8.00 1.46 -12.51
CA LEU A 27 8.12 1.91 -13.90
C LEU A 27 8.27 3.43 -14.00
N VAL A 28 7.49 4.20 -13.22
CA VAL A 28 7.57 5.66 -13.18
C VAL A 28 8.92 6.11 -12.61
N ALA A 29 9.34 5.55 -11.48
CA ALA A 29 10.59 5.91 -10.82
C ALA A 29 11.80 5.64 -11.72
N GLN A 30 11.88 4.46 -12.33
CA GLN A 30 12.96 4.13 -13.26
C GLN A 30 12.97 5.05 -14.48
N ARG A 31 11.80 5.29 -15.09
CA ARG A 31 11.69 6.20 -16.25
C ARG A 31 12.16 7.62 -15.92
N LEU A 32 11.86 8.12 -14.71
CA LEU A 32 12.36 9.41 -14.24
C LEU A 32 13.86 9.40 -13.93
N ALA A 33 14.41 8.25 -13.52
CA ALA A 33 15.83 8.06 -13.22
C ALA A 33 16.72 7.82 -14.46
N GLY A 34 16.18 7.93 -15.68
CA GLY A 34 16.96 7.87 -16.92
C GLY A 34 16.69 6.66 -17.83
N GLY A 35 15.67 5.85 -17.55
CA GLY A 35 15.26 4.74 -18.42
C GLY A 35 14.78 3.52 -17.63
N ILE A 36 14.35 2.45 -18.30
CA ILE A 36 13.91 1.20 -17.63
C ILE A 36 15.06 0.17 -17.76
N PRO A 37 16.01 0.12 -16.81
CA PRO A 37 17.10 -0.85 -16.87
C PRO A 37 16.65 -2.28 -16.54
N SER A 38 15.61 -2.46 -15.72
CA SER A 38 15.12 -3.79 -15.35
C SER A 38 13.69 -3.77 -14.78
N LEU A 39 12.85 -4.71 -15.24
CA LEU A 39 11.51 -4.93 -14.69
C LEU A 39 11.49 -5.48 -13.26
N PHE A 40 12.65 -5.83 -12.70
CA PHE A 40 12.78 -6.36 -11.33
C PHE A 40 13.87 -5.63 -10.51
N GLY A 41 14.38 -4.49 -11.01
CA GLY A 41 15.46 -3.74 -10.36
C GLY A 41 15.13 -3.33 -8.93
N GLU A 42 13.90 -2.85 -8.71
CA GLU A 42 13.39 -2.34 -7.42
C GLU A 42 12.41 -3.33 -6.77
N SER A 43 12.74 -4.63 -6.79
CA SER A 43 11.85 -5.67 -6.27
C SER A 43 11.53 -5.54 -4.78
N TRP A 44 12.32 -4.78 -4.02
CA TRP A 44 12.09 -4.50 -2.60
C TRP A 44 10.76 -3.76 -2.36
N LEU A 45 10.29 -2.98 -3.34
CA LEU A 45 9.02 -2.26 -3.27
C LEU A 45 7.82 -3.20 -3.09
N TYR A 46 7.84 -4.37 -3.73
CA TYR A 46 6.76 -5.35 -3.57
C TYR A 46 6.65 -5.85 -2.14
N TYR A 47 7.79 -6.09 -1.48
CA TYR A 47 7.83 -6.52 -0.08
C TYR A 47 7.46 -5.37 0.87
N SER A 48 7.82 -4.13 0.51
CA SER A 48 7.49 -2.95 1.28
C SER A 48 5.98 -2.68 1.37
N THR A 49 5.26 -2.87 0.26
CA THR A 49 3.85 -2.49 0.15
C THR A 49 2.88 -3.63 0.46
N ILE A 50 3.28 -4.90 0.34
CA ILE A 50 2.31 -6.01 0.42
C ILE A 50 1.59 -6.08 1.76
N VAL A 51 2.32 -5.96 2.87
CA VAL A 51 1.76 -6.02 4.23
C VAL A 51 0.77 -4.87 4.50
N PRO A 52 1.13 -3.57 4.32
CA PRO A 52 0.21 -2.49 4.63
C PRO A 52 -1.02 -2.47 3.74
N PHE A 53 -0.91 -2.84 2.46
CA PHE A 53 -2.09 -2.95 1.59
C PHE A 53 -3.02 -4.07 2.02
N ILE A 54 -2.50 -5.27 2.33
CA ILE A 54 -3.32 -6.39 2.84
C ILE A 54 -4.05 -5.96 4.11
N LEU A 55 -3.34 -5.39 5.09
CA LEU A 55 -3.94 -4.97 6.35
C LEU A 55 -5.00 -3.88 6.16
N ALA A 56 -4.70 -2.86 5.36
CA ALA A 56 -5.64 -1.78 5.08
C ALA A 56 -6.94 -2.31 4.46
N PHE A 57 -6.85 -3.11 3.39
CA PHE A 57 -8.04 -3.59 2.70
C PHE A 57 -8.76 -4.72 3.44
N ALA A 58 -8.06 -5.53 4.24
CA ALA A 58 -8.68 -6.47 5.17
C ALA A 58 -9.56 -5.74 6.21
N ILE A 59 -9.04 -4.67 6.82
CA ILE A 59 -9.77 -3.85 7.80
C ILE A 59 -10.94 -3.13 7.13
N LEU A 60 -10.73 -2.53 5.96
CA LEU A 60 -11.79 -1.86 5.19
C LEU A 60 -12.88 -2.84 4.76
N GLY A 61 -12.52 -4.03 4.31
CA GLY A 61 -13.47 -5.09 3.97
C GLY A 61 -14.36 -5.44 5.16
N CYS A 62 -13.76 -5.67 6.33
CA CYS A 62 -14.52 -5.88 7.57
C CYS A 62 -15.41 -4.68 7.92
N TYR A 63 -14.91 -3.46 7.77
CA TYR A 63 -15.63 -2.23 8.10
C TYR A 63 -16.86 -2.03 7.22
N PHE A 64 -16.71 -2.12 5.90
CA PHE A 64 -17.80 -1.90 4.95
C PHE A 64 -18.84 -3.03 4.97
N THR A 65 -18.50 -4.25 5.42
CA THR A 65 -19.52 -5.29 5.64
C THR A 65 -20.51 -4.96 6.77
N LYS A 66 -20.16 -4.05 7.68
CA LYS A 66 -20.97 -3.69 8.85
C LYS A 66 -21.72 -2.36 8.69
N LYS A 67 -21.40 -1.58 7.66
CA LYS A 67 -21.91 -0.22 7.47
C LYS A 67 -22.52 -0.08 6.08
N GLU A 68 -23.84 0.05 6.03
CA GLU A 68 -24.58 0.17 4.75
C GLU A 68 -24.38 1.55 4.09
N ASN A 69 -24.19 2.61 4.88
CA ASN A 69 -24.01 3.96 4.34
C ASN A 69 -22.95 4.73 5.11
N VAL A 70 -21.84 5.02 4.44
CA VAL A 70 -20.75 5.85 4.97
C VAL A 70 -20.81 7.21 4.30
N SER A 71 -20.94 8.27 5.11
CA SER A 71 -21.03 9.63 4.58
C SER A 71 -19.75 10.02 3.83
N ASN A 72 -19.87 10.91 2.83
CA ASN A 72 -18.73 11.32 2.02
C ASN A 72 -17.59 11.92 2.87
N LYS A 73 -17.90 12.70 3.91
CA LYS A 73 -16.89 13.23 4.85
C LYS A 73 -16.09 12.11 5.53
N LYS A 74 -16.77 11.03 5.96
CA LYS A 74 -16.12 9.86 6.56
C LYS A 74 -15.29 9.09 5.54
N LEU A 75 -15.75 8.96 4.30
CA LEU A 75 -14.97 8.33 3.23
C LEU A 75 -13.67 9.10 2.95
N TRP A 76 -13.70 10.42 2.95
CA TRP A 76 -12.49 11.24 2.82
C TRP A 76 -11.52 11.02 3.98
N LEU A 77 -12.02 11.00 5.22
CA LEU A 77 -11.19 10.72 6.38
C LEU A 77 -10.58 9.31 6.32
N ILE A 78 -11.38 8.29 5.96
CA ILE A 78 -10.90 6.93 5.77
C ILE A 78 -9.82 6.89 4.68
N SER A 79 -10.04 7.59 3.56
CA SER A 79 -9.08 7.66 2.45
C SER A 79 -7.76 8.31 2.89
N LEU A 80 -7.83 9.39 3.66
CA LEU A 80 -6.66 10.06 4.21
C LEU A 80 -5.88 9.15 5.17
N LEU A 81 -6.59 8.48 6.09
CA LEU A 81 -5.96 7.56 7.05
C LEU A 81 -5.37 6.33 6.36
N THR A 82 -6.05 5.77 5.37
CA THR A 82 -5.54 4.64 4.58
C THR A 82 -4.33 5.06 3.75
N ALA A 83 -4.39 6.21 3.08
CA ALA A 83 -3.27 6.75 2.32
C ALA A 83 -2.06 6.94 3.24
N LEU A 84 -2.23 7.66 4.35
CA LEU A 84 -1.18 7.92 5.33
C LEU A 84 -0.58 6.62 5.87
N PHE A 85 -1.42 5.66 6.29
CA PHE A 85 -0.96 4.38 6.83
C PHE A 85 -0.12 3.62 5.81
N ILE A 86 -0.60 3.48 4.58
CA ILE A 86 0.10 2.74 3.53
C ILE A 86 1.42 3.43 3.18
N THR A 87 1.40 4.75 2.96
CA THR A 87 2.61 5.49 2.55
C THR A 87 3.64 5.53 3.67
N LEU A 88 3.21 5.77 4.91
CA LEU A 88 4.10 5.82 6.06
C LEU A 88 4.71 4.45 6.34
N TYR A 89 3.90 3.39 6.37
CA TYR A 89 4.41 2.04 6.61
C TYR A 89 5.38 1.62 5.50
N SER A 90 4.99 1.79 4.23
CA SER A 90 5.82 1.38 3.09
C SER A 90 7.11 2.20 3.01
N GLY A 91 7.04 3.51 3.31
CA GLY A 91 8.21 4.39 3.31
C GLY A 91 9.18 4.14 4.46
N THR A 92 8.76 3.46 5.54
CA THR A 92 9.58 3.24 6.74
C THR A 92 9.86 1.74 6.94
N PHE A 93 9.05 1.05 7.75
CA PHE A 93 9.20 -0.37 8.05
C PHE A 93 9.20 -1.25 6.79
N GLY A 94 8.31 -0.94 5.84
CA GLY A 94 8.25 -1.63 4.56
C GLY A 94 9.55 -1.49 3.77
N ALA A 95 10.11 -0.29 3.68
CA ALA A 95 11.36 -0.04 2.97
C ALA A 95 12.52 -0.79 3.61
N VAL A 96 12.67 -0.71 4.94
CA VAL A 96 13.73 -1.44 5.67
C VAL A 96 13.61 -2.95 5.46
N THR A 97 12.40 -3.50 5.61
CA THR A 97 12.18 -4.95 5.48
C THR A 97 12.34 -5.43 4.04
N GLY A 98 11.83 -4.68 3.07
CA GLY A 98 11.95 -5.03 1.65
C GLY A 98 13.41 -5.01 1.19
N GLU A 99 14.16 -3.98 1.57
CA GLU A 99 15.57 -3.88 1.23
C GLU A 99 16.39 -4.99 1.92
N TYR A 100 16.09 -5.32 3.18
CA TYR A 100 16.71 -6.45 3.86
C TYR A 100 16.45 -7.78 3.13
N ILE A 101 15.19 -8.06 2.76
CA ILE A 101 14.83 -9.28 2.04
C ILE A 101 15.61 -9.38 0.72
N VAL A 102 15.60 -8.32 -0.08
CA VAL A 102 16.20 -8.38 -1.42
C VAL A 102 17.72 -8.39 -1.37
N ARG A 103 18.33 -7.50 -0.58
CA ARG A 103 19.80 -7.36 -0.58
C ARG A 103 20.50 -8.45 0.21
N VAL A 104 19.91 -8.90 1.31
CA VAL A 104 20.54 -9.90 2.20
C VAL A 104 20.07 -11.30 1.87
N LEU A 105 18.76 -11.56 1.98
CA LEU A 105 18.25 -12.92 1.90
C LEU A 105 18.32 -13.47 0.47
N ILE A 106 18.02 -12.64 -0.53
CA ILE A 106 17.96 -13.08 -1.93
C ILE A 106 19.33 -12.94 -2.62
N ARG A 107 20.04 -11.82 -2.41
CA ARG A 107 21.31 -11.53 -3.10
C ARG A 107 22.56 -11.92 -2.31
N GLY A 108 22.43 -12.32 -1.05
CA GLY A 108 23.56 -12.73 -0.20
C GLY A 108 24.53 -11.60 0.16
N GLY A 109 24.08 -10.34 0.08
CA GLY A 109 24.91 -9.18 0.38
C GLY A 109 24.93 -8.80 1.87
N GLU A 110 25.86 -7.94 2.23
CA GLU A 110 25.92 -7.35 3.58
C GLU A 110 24.93 -6.18 3.72
N TYR A 111 24.34 -6.04 4.91
CA TYR A 111 23.40 -4.96 5.22
C TYR A 111 23.98 -4.01 6.24
N HIS A 112 24.24 -2.77 5.84
CA HIS A 112 24.74 -1.73 6.73
C HIS A 112 23.57 -1.09 7.50
N TRP A 113 23.14 -1.77 8.56
CA TRP A 113 21.97 -1.41 9.38
C TRP A 113 22.00 0.01 9.95
N GLN A 114 23.16 0.50 10.40
CA GLN A 114 23.23 1.73 11.19
C GLN A 114 23.08 3.02 10.39
N MET A 115 23.48 3.05 9.11
CA MET A 115 23.37 4.25 8.27
C MET A 115 22.02 4.33 7.55
N LEU A 116 21.38 3.19 7.28
CA LEU A 116 20.14 3.13 6.50
C LEU A 116 18.87 3.41 7.31
N ILE A 117 18.79 2.93 8.56
CA ILE A 117 17.52 2.99 9.33
C ILE A 117 17.13 4.43 9.65
N GLY A 118 18.07 5.25 10.15
CA GLY A 118 17.78 6.64 10.52
C GLY A 118 17.25 7.46 9.35
N ASP A 119 17.95 7.38 8.22
CA ASP A 119 17.58 8.12 7.01
C ASP A 119 16.28 7.60 6.38
N ILE A 120 16.07 6.27 6.32
CA ILE A 120 14.83 5.69 5.78
C ILE A 120 13.63 6.11 6.62
N PHE A 121 13.73 6.08 7.95
CA PHE A 121 12.62 6.48 8.80
C PHE A 121 12.31 7.97 8.69
N PHE A 122 13.34 8.82 8.64
CA PHE A 122 13.19 10.26 8.52
C PHE A 122 12.57 10.63 7.16
N TRP A 123 13.20 10.23 6.06
CA TRP A 123 12.74 10.54 4.71
C TRP A 123 11.42 9.84 4.38
N GLY A 124 11.24 8.58 4.79
CA GLY A 124 10.00 7.85 4.62
C GLY A 124 8.81 8.55 5.28
N SER A 125 9.03 9.13 6.47
CA SER A 125 8.01 9.93 7.15
C SER A 125 7.72 11.23 6.38
N ILE A 126 8.77 11.98 6.01
CA ILE A 126 8.61 13.23 5.25
C ILE A 126 7.84 13.00 3.94
N TYR A 127 8.24 12.00 3.15
CA TYR A 127 7.58 11.69 1.89
C TYR A 127 6.13 11.24 2.09
N ALA A 128 5.83 10.50 3.16
CA ALA A 128 4.45 10.11 3.45
C ALA A 128 3.53 11.33 3.62
N PHE A 129 3.98 12.39 4.31
CA PHE A 129 3.20 13.61 4.50
C PHE A 129 3.16 14.48 3.23
N ILE A 130 4.29 14.67 2.55
CA ILE A 130 4.36 15.48 1.33
C ILE A 130 3.45 14.91 0.23
N LEU A 131 3.33 13.57 0.15
CA LEU A 131 2.51 12.91 -0.86
C LEU A 131 1.02 12.86 -0.52
N LEU A 132 0.58 13.19 0.70
CA LEU A 132 -0.84 13.13 1.10
C LEU A 132 -1.81 13.86 0.16
N PRO A 133 -1.50 15.06 -0.36
CA PRO A 133 -2.40 15.76 -1.29
C PRO A 133 -2.67 14.96 -2.57
N LEU A 134 -1.75 14.08 -2.96
CA LEU A 134 -1.89 13.21 -4.12
C LEU A 134 -2.44 11.82 -3.74
N THR A 135 -1.93 11.22 -2.68
CA THR A 135 -2.29 9.84 -2.28
C THR A 135 -3.68 9.77 -1.67
N THR A 136 -4.18 10.84 -1.05
CA THR A 136 -5.54 10.87 -0.47
C THR A 136 -6.62 10.82 -1.56
N PRO A 137 -6.62 11.66 -2.62
CA PRO A 137 -7.55 11.52 -3.75
C PRO A 137 -7.43 10.16 -4.44
N LEU A 138 -6.21 9.63 -4.63
CA LEU A 138 -6.02 8.30 -5.23
C LEU A 138 -6.63 7.20 -4.36
N ALA A 139 -6.38 7.23 -3.05
CA ALA A 139 -7.01 6.31 -2.10
C ALA A 139 -8.53 6.43 -2.14
N ARG A 140 -9.08 7.64 -2.29
CA ARG A 140 -10.53 7.86 -2.39
C ARG A 140 -11.14 7.19 -3.63
N LEU A 141 -10.45 7.25 -4.77
CA LEU A 141 -10.87 6.56 -6.01
C LEU A 141 -10.77 5.05 -5.86
N ILE A 142 -9.66 4.54 -5.33
CA ILE A 142 -9.45 3.11 -5.11
C ILE A 142 -10.49 2.54 -4.14
N ILE A 143 -10.76 3.24 -3.03
CA ILE A 143 -11.78 2.84 -2.05
C ILE A 143 -13.17 2.86 -2.68
N HIS A 144 -13.46 3.80 -3.58
CA HIS A 144 -14.72 3.80 -4.31
C HIS A 144 -14.87 2.53 -5.16
N VAL A 145 -13.86 2.19 -5.96
CA VAL A 145 -13.83 0.96 -6.77
C VAL A 145 -13.99 -0.28 -5.87
N TYR A 146 -13.32 -0.29 -4.72
CA TYR A 146 -13.42 -1.39 -3.76
C TYR A 146 -14.83 -1.54 -3.16
N ILE A 147 -15.51 -0.44 -2.82
CA ILE A 147 -16.89 -0.47 -2.33
C ILE A 147 -17.83 -1.03 -3.40
N GLU A 148 -17.70 -0.58 -4.65
CA GLU A 148 -18.51 -1.10 -5.76
C GLU A 148 -18.26 -2.59 -6.02
N LEU A 149 -17.01 -3.05 -5.86
CA LEU A 149 -16.67 -4.47 -5.88
C LEU A 149 -17.41 -5.25 -4.77
N LEU A 150 -17.40 -4.75 -3.53
CA LEU A 150 -18.09 -5.40 -2.41
C LEU A 150 -19.61 -5.46 -2.61
N LYS A 151 -20.21 -4.41 -3.17
CA LYS A 151 -21.64 -4.39 -3.54
C LYS A 151 -21.97 -5.42 -4.62
N LYS A 152 -21.12 -5.53 -5.66
CA LYS A 152 -21.28 -6.53 -6.73
C LYS A 152 -21.34 -7.97 -6.18
N TYR A 153 -20.57 -8.26 -5.14
CA TYR A 153 -20.59 -9.57 -4.47
C TYR A 153 -21.67 -9.71 -3.37
N LYS A 154 -22.56 -8.71 -3.20
CA LYS A 154 -23.62 -8.67 -2.17
C LYS A 154 -23.07 -8.78 -0.74
N ILE A 155 -21.90 -8.17 -0.51
CA ILE A 155 -21.19 -8.20 0.79
C ILE A 155 -21.39 -6.89 1.55
N ALA A 156 -21.37 -5.77 0.83
CA ALA A 156 -21.82 -4.47 1.32
C ALA A 156 -23.24 -4.21 0.80
N SER A 157 -24.08 -3.61 1.65
CA SER A 157 -25.44 -3.16 1.29
C SER A 157 -25.39 -1.87 0.48
#